data_AF-A0A0J9U6E8-F1
#
_entry.id   AF-A0A0J9U6E8-F1
#
_cell.length_a   1.000
_cell.length_b   1.000
_cell.length_c   1.000
_cell.angle_alpha   90.00
_cell.angle_beta   90.00
_cell.angle_gamma   90.00
#
_symmetry.space_group_name_H-M   'P 1'
#
loop_
_entity.id
_entity.type
_entity.pdbx_description
1 polymer ?
#
loop_
_entity_poly.entity_id
_entity_poly.type
_entity_poly.pdbx_seq_one_letter_code
_entity_poly.pdbx_strand_id
1 'polypeptide(L)'
;MRWSTSRRRKKEYLDHIENSMQDAFTKLLGPPEGLLFRTYLRAWKIFKDPSTMPECVELIHHTLLLWMSIRLTTRSSFIVGEETLGMKQNILDETNPNHGKIPLPPVLGAQMDLILIHHIQTKLRRELLDKLQKMMSKNKQSTWLVTYLVIFILLHNTALITAHDAGYAKKHGMKRRFAREEKVKEYHLGESHNHPGPSCTEALADWGLNRRKHLARTLPLL
;
A
#
# COMPACT_ATOMS: atom_id res chain seq x y z
N MET A 1 3.64 21.90 -21.92
CA MET A 1 3.75 22.33 -20.50
C MET A 1 3.10 21.38 -19.46
N ARG A 2 2.39 20.31 -19.83
CA ARG A 2 1.63 19.42 -18.90
C ARG A 2 2.44 18.28 -18.26
N TRP A 3 3.66 18.01 -18.74
CA TRP A 3 4.48 16.85 -18.33
C TRP A 3 5.40 17.11 -17.13
N SER A 4 5.75 18.37 -16.82
CA SER A 4 6.66 18.70 -15.71
C SER A 4 5.98 18.58 -14.33
N THR A 5 4.69 18.92 -14.24
CA THR A 5 3.90 18.85 -13.00
C THR A 5 3.56 17.42 -12.56
N SER A 6 3.53 16.45 -13.49
CA SER A 6 3.36 15.03 -13.13
C SER A 6 4.63 14.44 -12.53
N ARG A 7 5.80 14.76 -13.10
CA ARG A 7 7.11 14.33 -12.56
C ARG A 7 7.40 14.94 -11.19
N ARG A 8 7.10 16.23 -11.01
CA ARG A 8 7.32 16.94 -9.74
C ARG A 8 6.49 16.34 -8.60
N ARG A 9 5.19 16.14 -8.81
CA ARG A 9 4.30 15.49 -7.84
C ARG A 9 4.74 14.07 -7.50
N LYS A 10 5.13 13.28 -8.51
CA LYS A 10 5.66 11.93 -8.27
C LYS A 10 6.90 11.97 -7.35
N LYS A 11 7.81 12.91 -7.57
CA LYS A 11 9.00 13.08 -6.73
C LYS A 11 8.63 13.45 -5.29
N GLU A 12 7.73 14.42 -5.09
CA GLU A 12 7.28 14.83 -3.76
C GLU A 12 6.64 13.68 -2.97
N TYR A 13 5.84 12.82 -3.63
CA TYR A 13 5.31 11.60 -3.00
C TYR A 13 6.41 10.62 -2.59
N LEU A 14 7.43 10.42 -3.44
CA LEU A 14 8.53 9.51 -3.14
C LEU A 14 9.37 10.02 -1.96
N ASP A 15 9.73 11.31 -1.97
CA ASP A 15 10.48 11.95 -0.90
C ASP A 15 9.70 11.87 0.43
N HIS A 16 8.39 12.12 0.41
CA HIS A 16 7.54 11.97 1.60
C HIS A 16 7.47 10.53 2.11
N ILE A 17 7.33 9.55 1.20
CA ILE A 17 7.29 8.12 1.56
C ILE A 17 8.60 7.71 2.23
N GLU A 18 9.75 8.13 1.71
CA GLU A 18 11.05 7.80 2.27
C GLU A 18 11.27 8.42 3.64
N ASN A 19 10.91 9.70 3.81
CA ASN A 19 11.06 10.42 5.08
C ASN A 19 10.13 9.87 6.16
N SER A 20 8.95 9.38 5.77
CA SER A 20 7.95 8.84 6.71
C SER A 20 8.15 7.35 7.02
N MET A 21 9.11 6.68 6.38
CA MET A 21 9.23 5.21 6.43
C MET A 21 9.56 4.67 7.82
N GLN A 22 10.48 5.32 8.55
CA GLN A 22 10.86 4.89 9.90
C GLN A 22 9.72 5.08 10.90
N ASP A 23 9.02 6.21 10.83
CA ASP A 23 7.81 6.47 11.62
C ASP A 23 6.70 5.46 11.28
N ALA A 24 6.61 5.05 10.02
CA ALA A 24 5.69 4.01 9.61
C ALA A 24 6.07 2.66 10.23
N PHE A 25 7.35 2.33 10.40
CA PHE A 25 7.75 1.09 11.05
C PHE A 25 7.29 1.02 12.51
N THR A 26 7.52 2.09 13.27
CA THR A 26 7.14 2.13 14.70
C THR A 26 5.62 2.08 14.89
N LYS A 27 4.86 2.72 14.00
CA LYS A 27 3.39 2.78 14.09
C LYS A 27 2.69 1.56 13.49
N LEU A 28 3.30 0.86 12.53
CA LEU A 28 2.60 -0.13 11.70
C LEU A 28 3.09 -1.57 11.87
N LEU A 29 4.30 -1.79 12.40
CA LEU A 29 4.91 -3.13 12.46
C LEU A 29 4.89 -3.74 13.86
N GLY A 30 4.28 -3.06 14.84
CA GLY A 30 4.21 -3.51 16.22
C GLY A 30 5.48 -3.17 17.01
N PRO A 31 5.75 -3.89 18.12
CA PRO A 31 6.84 -3.56 19.03
C PRO A 31 8.22 -3.70 18.35
N PRO A 32 9.23 -2.90 18.75
CA PRO A 32 10.58 -2.96 18.17
C PRO A 32 11.26 -4.33 18.23
N GLU A 33 10.94 -5.13 19.26
CA GLU A 33 11.47 -6.48 19.44
C GLU A 33 10.75 -7.54 18.61
N GLY A 34 9.62 -7.17 17.99
CA GLY A 34 8.85 -8.06 17.14
C GLY A 34 9.59 -8.43 15.85
N LEU A 35 9.33 -9.65 15.36
CA LEU A 35 9.93 -10.15 14.12
C LEU A 35 9.68 -9.20 12.94
N LEU A 36 8.45 -8.70 12.78
CA LEU A 36 8.08 -7.79 11.70
C LEU A 36 8.96 -6.53 11.70
N PHE A 37 9.05 -5.84 12.84
CA PHE A 37 9.85 -4.64 12.96
C PHE A 37 11.33 -4.91 12.66
N ARG A 38 11.91 -5.96 13.25
CA ARG A 38 13.30 -6.34 13.04
C ARG A 38 13.60 -6.68 11.57
N THR A 39 12.69 -7.37 10.89
CA THR A 39 12.83 -7.72 9.46
C THR A 39 12.83 -6.49 8.56
N TYR A 40 11.87 -5.57 8.75
CA TYR A 40 11.82 -4.32 7.98
C TYR A 40 13.00 -3.41 8.30
N LEU A 41 13.39 -3.31 9.56
CA LEU A 41 14.58 -2.56 9.97
C LEU A 41 15.84 -3.14 9.34
N ARG A 42 15.97 -4.47 9.24
CA ARG A 42 17.10 -5.11 8.56
C ARG A 42 17.13 -4.76 7.07
N ALA A 43 15.98 -4.81 6.39
CA ALA A 43 15.87 -4.37 4.99
C ALA A 43 16.27 -2.89 4.83
N TRP A 44 15.80 -2.01 5.73
CA TRP A 44 16.16 -0.59 5.72
C TRP A 44 17.65 -0.34 5.92
N LYS A 45 18.29 -1.08 6.84
CA LYS A 45 19.74 -0.99 7.07
C LYS A 45 20.53 -1.38 5.81
N ILE A 46 20.14 -2.46 5.12
CA ILE A 46 20.78 -2.87 3.86
C ILE A 46 20.56 -1.80 2.78
N PHE A 47 19.36 -1.24 2.68
CA PHE A 47 19.06 -0.16 1.73
C PHE A 47 19.93 1.09 1.95
N LYS A 48 20.26 1.43 3.21
CA LYS A 48 21.09 2.59 3.56
C LYS A 48 22.59 2.31 3.56
N ASP A 49 23.01 1.05 3.45
CA ASP A 49 24.42 0.67 3.46
C ASP A 49 25.05 0.92 2.08
N PRO A 50 26.03 1.84 1.96
CA PRO A 50 26.66 2.20 0.69
C PRO A 50 27.49 1.06 0.07
N SER A 51 27.83 0.02 0.84
CA SER A 51 28.55 -1.16 0.35
C SER A 51 27.63 -2.17 -0.34
N THR A 52 26.31 -2.01 -0.23
CA THR A 52 25.34 -2.93 -0.80
C THR A 52 25.33 -2.85 -2.33
N MET A 53 25.25 -4.02 -2.99
CA MET A 53 25.12 -4.10 -4.44
C MET A 53 23.94 -3.26 -4.96
N PRO A 54 24.09 -2.46 -6.03
CA PRO A 54 23.04 -1.58 -6.54
C PRO A 54 21.72 -2.29 -6.83
N GLU A 55 21.77 -3.49 -7.42
CA GLU A 55 20.58 -4.31 -7.70
C GLU A 55 19.78 -4.67 -6.43
N CYS A 56 20.48 -4.90 -5.31
CA CYS A 56 19.87 -5.21 -4.02
C CYS A 56 19.23 -3.98 -3.38
N VAL A 57 19.94 -2.85 -3.39
CA VAL A 57 19.43 -1.55 -2.90
C VAL A 57 18.14 -1.20 -3.65
N GLU A 58 18.18 -1.30 -4.97
CA GLU A 58 17.04 -0.97 -5.82
C GLU A 58 15.84 -1.89 -5.57
N LEU A 59 16.05 -3.20 -5.44
CA LEU A 59 14.96 -4.14 -5.17
C LEU A 59 14.30 -3.88 -3.80
N ILE A 60 15.09 -3.67 -2.75
CA ILE A 60 14.58 -3.32 -1.42
C ILE A 60 13.83 -1.99 -1.45
N HIS A 61 14.38 -0.98 -2.13
CA HIS A 61 13.75 0.32 -2.26
C HIS A 61 12.37 0.23 -2.91
N HIS A 62 12.26 -0.45 -4.05
CA HIS A 62 10.98 -0.67 -4.72
C HIS A 62 9.98 -1.44 -3.83
N THR A 63 10.47 -2.39 -3.04
CA THR A 63 9.65 -3.17 -2.11
C THR A 63 9.06 -2.29 -1.01
N LEU A 64 9.88 -1.45 -0.38
CA LEU A 64 9.47 -0.57 0.70
C LEU A 64 8.55 0.55 0.19
N LEU A 65 8.85 1.13 -0.98
CA LEU A 65 7.98 2.10 -1.64
C LEU A 65 6.61 1.48 -1.97
N LEU A 66 6.60 0.26 -2.50
CA LEU A 66 5.36 -0.45 -2.79
C LEU A 66 4.57 -0.74 -1.50
N TRP A 67 5.25 -1.19 -0.44
CA TRP A 67 4.63 -1.39 0.86
C TRP A 67 3.96 -0.12 1.37
N MET A 68 4.70 0.99 1.47
CA MET A 68 4.17 2.23 2.03
C MET A 68 3.06 2.82 1.16
N SER A 69 3.21 2.82 -0.17
CA SER A 69 2.17 3.32 -1.07
C SER A 69 0.86 2.54 -0.95
N ILE A 70 0.91 1.22 -0.73
CA ILE A 70 -0.28 0.41 -0.45
C ILE A 70 -0.86 0.75 0.94
N ARG A 71 -0.02 1.05 1.93
CA ARG A 71 -0.49 1.47 3.26
C ARG A 71 -1.26 2.78 3.23
N LEU A 72 -0.82 3.73 2.42
CA LEU A 72 -1.48 5.03 2.26
C LEU A 72 -2.90 4.91 1.68
N THR A 73 -3.15 3.93 0.82
CA THR A 73 -4.48 3.78 0.20
C THR A 73 -5.44 2.94 1.06
N THR A 74 -4.93 1.98 1.81
CA THR A 74 -5.75 1.02 2.59
C THR A 74 -5.92 1.41 4.06
N ARG A 75 -5.57 2.63 4.45
CA ARG A 75 -5.86 3.20 5.77
C ARG A 75 -6.67 4.49 5.62
N SER A 76 -7.38 4.83 6.68
CA SER A 76 -8.10 6.12 6.75
C SER A 76 -7.09 7.27 6.84
N SER A 77 -7.29 8.26 5.97
CA SER A 77 -6.50 9.48 5.92
C SER A 77 -7.28 10.64 6.54
N PHE A 78 -6.57 11.48 7.28
CA PHE A 78 -7.13 12.63 7.98
C PHE A 78 -6.36 13.88 7.62
N ILE A 79 -7.05 15.02 7.60
CA ILE A 79 -6.41 16.32 7.44
C ILE A 79 -5.66 16.64 8.73
N VAL A 80 -4.44 17.11 8.57
CA VAL A 80 -3.56 17.57 9.67
C VAL A 80 -3.05 18.97 9.32
N GLY A 81 -2.92 19.84 10.33
CA GLY A 81 -2.49 21.23 10.15
C GLY A 81 -3.63 22.24 10.37
N GLU A 82 -3.31 23.52 10.12
CA GLU A 82 -4.24 24.65 10.35
C GLU A 82 -5.33 24.74 9.27
N GLU A 83 -5.00 24.39 8.03
CA GLU A 83 -5.97 24.36 6.93
C GLU A 83 -6.84 23.11 7.02
N THR A 84 -8.14 23.31 7.22
CA THR A 84 -9.14 22.26 7.51
C THR A 84 -10.19 22.10 6.41
N LEU A 85 -10.06 22.83 5.30
CA LEU A 85 -11.03 22.94 4.22
C LEU A 85 -12.42 23.38 4.72
N GLY A 86 -12.45 24.19 5.79
CA GLY A 86 -13.67 24.63 6.46
C GLY A 86 -14.40 23.54 7.26
N MET A 87 -13.78 22.37 7.47
CA MET A 87 -14.38 21.26 8.18
C MET A 87 -14.13 21.35 9.69
N LYS A 88 -15.16 21.06 10.50
CA LYS A 88 -15.05 21.02 11.96
C LYS A 88 -14.40 19.72 12.45
N GLN A 89 -13.71 19.77 13.59
CA GLN A 89 -13.05 18.59 14.18
C GLN A 89 -14.03 17.57 14.79
N ASN A 90 -15.26 18.00 15.11
CA ASN A 90 -16.30 17.18 15.72
C ASN A 90 -17.27 16.53 14.71
N ILE A 91 -16.85 16.37 13.45
CA ILE A 91 -17.67 15.70 12.41
C ILE A 91 -17.91 14.22 12.73
N LEU A 92 -17.00 13.59 13.48
CA LEU A 92 -17.12 12.21 13.92
C LEU A 92 -17.64 12.17 15.35
N ASP A 93 -18.68 11.38 15.60
CA ASP A 93 -19.26 11.19 16.94
C ASP A 93 -18.22 10.72 17.97
N GLU A 94 -18.44 11.01 19.25
CA GLU A 94 -17.54 10.61 20.35
C GLU A 94 -17.37 9.09 20.49
N THR A 95 -18.34 8.32 20.00
CA THR A 95 -18.29 6.86 19.96
C THR A 95 -17.35 6.34 18.85
N ASN A 96 -16.91 7.21 17.94
CA ASN A 96 -15.97 6.86 16.88
C ASN A 96 -14.53 6.88 17.44
N PRO A 97 -13.71 5.84 17.19
CA PRO A 97 -12.31 5.81 17.63
C PRO A 97 -11.43 6.91 17.01
N ASN A 98 -11.97 7.68 16.05
CA ASN A 98 -11.29 8.80 15.41
C ASN A 98 -11.98 10.15 15.71
N HIS A 99 -12.76 10.26 16.79
CA HIS A 99 -13.30 11.54 17.25
C HIS A 99 -12.20 12.61 17.34
N GLY A 100 -12.54 13.86 16.99
CA GLY A 100 -11.60 14.99 16.96
C GLY A 100 -10.69 15.05 15.72
N LYS A 101 -10.72 14.04 14.84
CA LYS A 101 -9.99 14.06 13.57
C LYS A 101 -10.88 14.50 12.42
N ILE A 102 -10.30 15.24 11.48
CA ILE A 102 -11.00 15.66 10.26
C ILE A 102 -10.75 14.63 9.16
N PRO A 103 -11.76 13.85 8.73
CA PRO A 103 -11.59 12.90 7.65
C PRO A 103 -11.32 13.63 6.34
N LEU A 104 -10.44 13.06 5.53
CA LEU A 104 -10.19 13.60 4.20
C LEU A 104 -11.46 13.52 3.32
N PRO A 105 -11.84 14.60 2.59
CA PRO A 105 -13.00 14.58 1.71
C PRO A 105 -12.96 13.44 0.69
N PRO A 106 -14.09 12.75 0.41
CA PRO A 106 -14.11 11.57 -0.45
C PRO A 106 -13.55 11.80 -1.85
N VAL A 107 -13.85 12.97 -2.44
CA VAL A 107 -13.37 13.35 -3.78
C VAL A 107 -11.86 13.44 -3.81
N LEU A 108 -11.28 14.21 -2.87
CA LEU A 108 -9.85 14.39 -2.70
C LEU A 108 -9.14 13.07 -2.38
N GLY A 109 -9.74 12.24 -1.52
CA GLY A 109 -9.27 10.90 -1.19
C GLY A 109 -9.04 10.03 -2.43
N ALA A 110 -10.03 9.90 -3.33
CA ALA A 110 -9.76 9.07 -4.50
C ALA A 110 -8.94 9.75 -5.60
N GLN A 111 -8.79 11.08 -5.60
CA GLN A 111 -7.79 11.72 -6.46
C GLN A 111 -6.36 11.31 -6.03
N MET A 112 -6.11 11.25 -4.72
CA MET A 112 -4.84 10.74 -4.20
C MET A 112 -4.68 9.24 -4.47
N ASP A 113 -5.73 8.43 -4.24
CA ASP A 113 -5.69 7.00 -4.58
C ASP A 113 -5.40 6.78 -6.07
N LEU A 114 -6.02 7.56 -6.97
CA LEU A 114 -5.79 7.43 -8.41
C LEU A 114 -4.32 7.63 -8.76
N ILE A 115 -3.68 8.64 -8.17
CA ILE A 115 -2.25 8.92 -8.38
C ILE A 115 -1.39 7.79 -7.80
N LEU A 116 -1.63 7.41 -6.54
CA LEU A 116 -0.85 6.37 -5.86
C LEU A 116 -0.97 5.02 -6.58
N ILE A 117 -2.17 4.61 -6.95
CA ILE A 117 -2.41 3.32 -7.59
C ILE A 117 -1.87 3.32 -9.02
N HIS A 118 -2.34 4.23 -9.88
CA HIS A 118 -2.05 4.14 -11.31
C HIS A 118 -0.64 4.60 -11.67
N HIS A 119 -0.12 5.65 -11.01
CA HIS A 119 1.19 6.20 -11.39
C HIS A 119 2.37 5.64 -10.60
N ILE A 120 2.11 5.06 -9.41
CA ILE A 120 3.17 4.55 -8.53
C ILE A 120 3.04 3.03 -8.40
N GLN A 121 1.98 2.52 -7.77
CA GLN A 121 1.86 1.10 -7.44
C GLN A 121 1.90 0.19 -8.68
N THR A 122 1.16 0.51 -9.76
CA THR A 122 1.15 -0.31 -10.98
C THR A 122 2.54 -0.46 -11.60
N LYS A 123 3.30 0.64 -11.64
CA LYS A 123 4.67 0.64 -12.17
C LYS A 123 5.60 -0.16 -11.25
N LEU A 124 5.60 0.17 -9.95
CA LEU A 124 6.47 -0.46 -8.96
C LEU A 124 6.26 -1.98 -8.90
N ARG A 125 5.01 -2.47 -8.98
CA ARG A 125 4.74 -3.92 -8.96
C ARG A 125 5.40 -4.66 -10.11
N ARG A 126 5.29 -4.13 -11.34
CA ARG A 126 5.89 -4.77 -12.52
C ARG A 126 7.41 -4.79 -12.43
N GLU A 127 8.01 -3.65 -12.10
CA GLU A 127 9.47 -3.52 -11.98
C GLU A 127 10.02 -4.38 -10.83
N LEU A 128 9.31 -4.42 -9.70
CA LEU A 128 9.68 -5.25 -8.56
C LEU A 128 9.69 -6.73 -8.91
N LEU A 129 8.63 -7.24 -9.53
CA LEU A 129 8.51 -8.67 -9.84
C LEU A 129 9.57 -9.12 -10.85
N ASP A 130 9.81 -8.32 -11.89
CA ASP A 130 10.87 -8.57 -12.86
C ASP A 130 12.26 -8.62 -12.19
N LYS A 131 12.57 -7.65 -11.32
CA LYS A 131 13.85 -7.62 -10.58
C LYS A 131 13.98 -8.79 -9.61
N LEU A 132 12.91 -9.12 -8.87
CA LEU A 132 12.90 -10.23 -7.93
C LEU A 132 13.13 -11.56 -8.66
N GLN A 133 12.41 -11.78 -9.76
CA GLN A 133 12.58 -12.98 -10.59
C GLN A 133 14.02 -13.09 -11.10
N LYS A 134 14.57 -12.01 -11.68
CA LYS A 134 15.97 -11.98 -12.15
C LYS A 134 16.96 -12.30 -11.04
N MET A 135 16.78 -11.74 -9.84
CA MET A 135 17.66 -11.99 -8.70
C MET A 135 17.58 -13.45 -8.22
N MET A 136 16.37 -14.02 -8.17
CA MET A 136 16.16 -15.42 -7.82
C MET A 136 16.77 -16.36 -8.86
N SER A 137 16.61 -16.08 -10.15
CA SER A 137 17.20 -16.88 -11.24
C SER A 137 18.73 -16.88 -11.24
N LYS A 138 19.38 -15.81 -10.77
CA LYS A 138 20.84 -15.77 -10.60
C LYS A 138 21.34 -16.72 -9.50
N ASN A 139 20.48 -17.13 -8.57
CA ASN A 139 20.74 -18.07 -7.48
C ASN A 139 22.08 -17.84 -6.75
N LYS A 140 22.41 -16.56 -6.48
CA LYS A 140 23.64 -16.19 -5.77
C LYS A 140 23.42 -16.22 -4.26
N GLN A 141 24.31 -16.88 -3.53
CA GLN A 141 24.29 -16.87 -2.06
C GLN A 141 24.38 -15.45 -1.48
N SER A 142 25.15 -14.57 -2.11
CA SER A 142 25.31 -13.17 -1.67
C SER A 142 24.00 -12.37 -1.68
N THR A 143 23.01 -12.76 -2.50
CA THR A 143 21.71 -12.08 -2.60
C THR A 143 20.61 -12.78 -1.81
N TRP A 144 20.88 -13.94 -1.20
CA TRP A 144 19.87 -14.76 -0.54
C TRP A 144 19.10 -14.01 0.54
N LEU A 145 19.81 -13.27 1.42
CA LEU A 145 19.18 -12.50 2.49
C LEU A 145 18.25 -11.42 1.92
N VAL A 146 18.65 -10.74 0.84
CA VAL A 146 17.83 -9.69 0.20
C VAL A 146 16.56 -10.30 -0.39
N THR A 147 16.69 -11.40 -1.12
CA THR A 147 15.55 -12.16 -1.65
C THR A 147 14.58 -12.57 -0.55
N TYR A 148 15.09 -13.14 0.55
CA TYR A 148 14.28 -13.52 1.70
C TYR A 148 13.51 -12.32 2.29
N LEU A 149 14.18 -11.20 2.54
CA LEU A 149 13.57 -10.01 3.12
C LEU A 149 12.47 -9.44 2.21
N VAL A 150 12.72 -9.39 0.91
CA VAL A 150 11.76 -8.89 -0.08
C VAL A 150 10.52 -9.78 -0.12
N ILE A 151 10.69 -11.10 -0.21
CA ILE A 151 9.57 -12.05 -0.20
C ILE A 151 8.79 -11.93 1.11
N PHE A 152 9.47 -11.85 2.25
CA PHE A 152 8.83 -11.70 3.56
C PHE A 152 7.95 -10.44 3.61
N ILE A 153 8.50 -9.29 3.18
CA ILE A 153 7.76 -8.02 3.16
C ILE A 153 6.55 -8.11 2.24
N LEU A 154 6.68 -8.74 1.07
CA LEU A 154 5.57 -8.93 0.14
C LEU A 154 4.46 -9.81 0.72
N LEU A 155 4.82 -10.95 1.33
CA LEU A 155 3.87 -11.85 1.98
C LEU A 155 3.15 -11.16 3.14
N HIS A 156 3.89 -10.41 3.97
CA HIS A 156 3.29 -9.61 5.04
C HIS A 156 2.31 -8.58 4.48
N ASN A 157 2.65 -7.92 3.37
CA ASN A 157 1.76 -6.96 2.74
C ASN A 157 0.47 -7.62 2.20
N THR A 158 0.57 -8.82 1.61
CA THR A 158 -0.59 -9.63 1.21
C THR A 158 -1.48 -9.96 2.40
N ALA A 159 -0.90 -10.40 3.52
CA ALA A 159 -1.65 -10.67 4.75
C ALA A 159 -2.41 -9.42 5.26
N LEU A 160 -1.79 -8.25 5.22
CA LEU A 160 -2.42 -6.99 5.61
C LEU A 160 -3.58 -6.59 4.68
N ILE A 161 -3.44 -6.79 3.36
CA ILE A 161 -4.52 -6.50 2.40
C ILE A 161 -5.70 -7.45 2.64
N THR A 162 -5.44 -8.74 2.84
CA THR A 162 -6.47 -9.75 3.13
C THR A 162 -7.19 -9.45 4.45
N ALA A 163 -6.46 -9.07 5.50
CA ALA A 163 -7.04 -8.67 6.77
C ALA A 163 -7.91 -7.41 6.64
N HIS A 164 -7.45 -6.43 5.85
CA HIS A 164 -8.24 -5.23 5.55
C HIS A 164 -9.56 -5.59 4.82
N ASP A 165 -9.53 -6.48 3.83
CA ASP A 165 -10.74 -6.91 3.11
C ASP A 165 -11.74 -7.63 4.02
N ALA A 166 -11.26 -8.43 4.98
CA ALA A 166 -12.10 -9.07 5.98
C ALA A 166 -12.74 -8.03 6.93
N GLY A 167 -11.92 -7.09 7.42
CA GLY A 167 -12.40 -5.99 8.26
C GLY A 167 -13.45 -5.12 7.56
N TYR A 168 -13.26 -4.87 6.26
CA TYR A 168 -14.22 -4.13 5.44
C TYR A 168 -15.55 -4.88 5.29
N ALA A 169 -15.52 -6.17 4.97
CA ALA A 169 -16.73 -6.99 4.87
C ALA A 169 -17.53 -6.96 6.18
N LYS A 170 -16.84 -7.13 7.31
CA LYS A 170 -17.46 -7.08 8.65
C LYS A 170 -18.06 -5.70 8.94
N LYS A 171 -17.31 -4.62 8.68
CA LYS A 171 -17.76 -3.24 8.92
C LYS A 171 -19.02 -2.88 8.13
N HIS A 172 -19.18 -3.44 6.94
CA HIS A 172 -20.31 -3.18 6.05
C HIS A 172 -21.38 -4.29 6.09
N GLY A 173 -21.35 -5.18 7.08
CA GLY A 173 -22.38 -6.21 7.27
C GLY A 173 -22.50 -7.22 6.12
N MET A 174 -21.44 -7.41 5.34
CA MET A 174 -21.44 -8.35 4.23
C MET A 174 -21.49 -9.79 4.77
N LYS A 175 -22.34 -10.64 4.19
CA LYS A 175 -22.47 -12.07 4.58
C LYS A 175 -21.27 -12.95 4.20
N ARG A 176 -20.29 -12.39 3.50
CA ARG A 176 -19.09 -13.05 2.98
C ARG A 176 -17.86 -12.70 3.82
N ARG A 177 -16.86 -13.58 3.86
CA ARG A 177 -15.68 -13.42 4.75
C ARG A 177 -14.79 -12.25 4.32
N PHE A 178 -14.68 -12.03 3.02
CA PHE A 178 -13.89 -10.95 2.44
C PHE A 178 -14.75 -10.10 1.52
N ALA A 179 -14.47 -8.79 1.48
CA ALA A 179 -15.18 -7.91 0.56
C ALA A 179 -14.94 -8.30 -0.92
N ARG A 180 -13.83 -8.99 -1.20
CA ARG A 180 -13.37 -9.40 -2.53
C ARG A 180 -12.85 -10.84 -2.51
N GLU A 181 -13.74 -11.80 -2.30
CA GLU A 181 -13.33 -13.22 -2.18
C GLU A 181 -12.56 -13.75 -3.38
N GLU A 182 -12.92 -13.36 -4.60
CA GLU A 182 -12.20 -13.76 -5.82
C GLU A 182 -10.74 -13.30 -5.81
N LYS A 183 -10.48 -12.04 -5.45
CA LYS A 183 -9.11 -11.51 -5.37
C LYS A 183 -8.31 -12.11 -4.22
N VAL A 184 -8.96 -12.38 -3.09
CA VAL A 184 -8.30 -13.09 -1.98
C VAL A 184 -7.95 -14.54 -2.39
N LYS A 185 -8.81 -15.22 -3.17
CA LYS A 185 -8.51 -16.53 -3.74
C LYS A 185 -7.30 -16.47 -4.68
N GLU A 186 -7.23 -15.49 -5.59
CA GLU A 186 -6.06 -15.28 -6.46
C GLU A 186 -4.77 -15.11 -5.65
N TYR A 187 -4.80 -14.33 -4.55
CA TYR A 187 -3.64 -14.14 -3.69
C TYR A 187 -3.18 -15.43 -2.99
N HIS A 188 -4.12 -16.29 -2.60
CA HIS A 188 -3.82 -17.53 -1.88
C HIS A 188 -3.42 -18.69 -2.78
N LEU A 189 -4.01 -18.78 -3.98
CA LEU A 189 -3.80 -19.91 -4.90
C LEU A 189 -2.67 -19.63 -5.89
N GLY A 190 -2.27 -18.37 -6.08
CA GLY A 190 -1.32 -17.99 -7.13
C GLY A 190 -1.86 -18.23 -8.55
N GLU A 191 -3.14 -18.59 -8.69
CA GLU A 191 -3.77 -18.92 -9.96
C GLU A 191 -4.03 -17.66 -10.78
N SER A 192 -3.21 -17.48 -11.81
CA SER A 192 -3.61 -16.72 -12.99
C SER A 192 -4.52 -17.60 -13.84
N HIS A 193 -5.83 -17.57 -13.61
CA HIS A 193 -6.75 -18.19 -14.57
C HIS A 193 -6.63 -17.48 -15.93
N ASN A 194 -6.53 -18.28 -16.97
CA ASN A 194 -6.23 -17.95 -18.37
C ASN A 194 -7.35 -17.16 -19.11
N HIS A 195 -8.02 -16.25 -18.41
CA HIS A 195 -8.77 -15.16 -19.03
C HIS A 195 -7.81 -13.98 -19.26
N PRO A 196 -8.08 -13.07 -20.22
CA PRO A 196 -7.49 -11.73 -20.20
C PRO A 196 -8.11 -10.94 -19.02
N GLY A 197 -7.89 -11.47 -17.84
CA GLY A 197 -8.39 -11.04 -16.55
C GLY A 197 -7.22 -10.48 -15.77
N PRO A 198 -7.43 -9.40 -15.03
CA PRO A 198 -6.36 -8.50 -14.82
C PRO A 198 -5.54 -9.00 -13.61
N SER A 199 -4.21 -9.00 -13.77
CA SER A 199 -3.18 -9.54 -12.86
C SER A 199 -3.50 -9.25 -11.38
N CYS A 200 -2.92 -10.02 -10.44
CA CYS A 200 -2.89 -9.72 -8.99
C CYS A 200 -2.60 -8.23 -8.68
N THR A 201 -1.90 -7.55 -9.60
CA THR A 201 -1.58 -6.12 -9.59
C THR A 201 -2.68 -5.18 -10.13
N GLU A 202 -3.49 -5.64 -11.08
CA GLU A 202 -4.64 -4.91 -11.64
C GLU A 202 -5.93 -5.14 -10.81
N ALA A 203 -5.98 -6.22 -10.03
CA ALA A 203 -6.93 -6.38 -8.91
C ALA A 203 -6.94 -5.20 -7.94
N LEU A 204 -5.77 -4.57 -7.78
CA LEU A 204 -5.54 -3.41 -6.92
C LEU A 204 -5.78 -2.08 -7.67
N ALA A 205 -5.87 -2.09 -9.00
CA ALA A 205 -6.33 -0.97 -9.81
C ALA A 205 -7.86 -0.93 -9.90
N ASP A 206 -8.48 -2.10 -10.08
CA ASP A 206 -9.93 -2.29 -10.00
C ASP A 206 -10.45 -1.95 -8.58
N TRP A 207 -9.64 -2.15 -7.54
CA TRP A 207 -9.91 -1.69 -6.18
C TRP A 207 -10.19 -0.18 -6.07
N GLY A 208 -9.47 0.69 -6.80
CA GLY A 208 -9.69 2.14 -6.77
C GLY A 208 -10.97 2.58 -7.47
N LEU A 209 -11.34 1.90 -8.57
CA LEU A 209 -12.53 2.20 -9.36
C LEU A 209 -13.82 1.57 -8.79
N ASN A 210 -13.79 0.32 -8.33
CA ASN A 210 -14.96 -0.38 -7.78
C ASN A 210 -15.31 0.05 -6.34
N ARG A 211 -14.36 0.66 -5.59
CA ARG A 211 -14.63 1.32 -4.29
C ARG A 211 -15.80 2.31 -4.38
N ARG A 212 -15.97 3.01 -5.51
CA ARG A 212 -16.99 4.07 -5.65
C ARG A 212 -18.32 3.63 -6.28
N LYS A 213 -18.38 2.54 -7.05
CA LYS A 213 -19.67 1.99 -7.51
C LYS A 213 -20.51 1.49 -6.32
N HIS A 214 -19.87 0.99 -5.27
CA HIS A 214 -20.57 0.60 -4.04
C HIS A 214 -20.87 1.78 -3.10
N LEU A 215 -19.94 2.74 -2.92
CA LEU A 215 -20.21 3.95 -2.11
C LEU A 215 -21.31 4.84 -2.72
N ALA A 216 -21.37 4.99 -4.05
CA ALA A 216 -22.44 5.74 -4.72
C ALA A 216 -23.81 5.04 -4.67
N ARG A 217 -23.85 3.73 -4.35
CA ARG A 217 -25.10 2.96 -4.18
C ARG A 217 -25.57 2.86 -2.73
N THR A 218 -24.78 3.30 -1.76
CA THR A 218 -25.08 3.15 -0.31
C THR A 218 -25.18 4.47 0.45
N LEU A 219 -25.01 5.62 -0.21
CA LEU A 219 -25.42 6.91 0.33
C LEU A 219 -26.84 7.21 -0.18
N PRO A 220 -27.89 7.16 0.67
CA PRO A 220 -29.07 7.96 0.40
C PRO A 220 -28.61 9.42 0.40
N LEU A 221 -29.03 10.17 -0.62
CA LEU A 221 -28.88 11.62 -0.67
C LEU A 221 -29.43 12.20 0.63
N LEU A 222 -28.54 12.68 1.49
CA LEU A 222 -28.78 13.67 2.52
C LEU A 222 -27.98 14.91 2.14
#